data_AF-A0ABD5RXH3-F1
#
_entry.id   AF-A0ABD5RXH3-F1
#
_cell.length_a   1.000
_cell.length_b   1.000
_cell.length_c   1.000
_cell.angle_alpha   90.00
_cell.angle_beta   90.00
_cell.angle_gamma   90.00
#
_symmetry.space_group_name_H-M   'P 1'
#
loop_
_entity.id
_entity.type
_entity.pdbx_description
1 polymer ?
#
loop_
_entity_poly.entity_id
_entity_poly.type
_entity_poly.pdbx_seq_one_letter_code
_entity_poly.pdbx_strand_id
1 'polypeptide(L)' 'MHRADAVLVRYGEIGVKSSKVRTDMERRLRENLAAMLDARDVDGTVVRSWSRLRIDTESADAVAE' A
#
# COMPACT_ATOMS: atom_id res chain seq x y z
N MET A 1 11.30 9.58 -20.53
CA MET A 1 10.87 9.54 -19.12
C MET A 1 10.37 8.14 -18.84
N HIS A 2 10.92 7.47 -17.84
CA HIS A 2 10.36 6.19 -17.38
C HIS A 2 9.17 6.50 -16.46
N ARG A 3 8.01 5.94 -16.78
CA ARG A 3 6.82 5.99 -15.90
C ARG A 3 7.02 4.97 -14.78
N ALA A 4 6.63 5.31 -13.56
CA ALA A 4 6.63 4.35 -12.47
C ALA A 4 5.29 3.60 -12.46
N ASP A 5 5.34 2.27 -12.52
CA ASP A 5 4.15 1.42 -12.56
C ASP A 5 3.69 1.00 -11.14
N ALA A 6 4.36 1.51 -10.10
CA ALA A 6 4.02 1.19 -8.73
C ALA A 6 4.54 2.20 -7.70
N VAL A 7 3.82 2.31 -6.59
CA VAL A 7 4.22 3.03 -5.37
C VAL A 7 4.50 2.04 -4.25
N LEU A 8 5.68 2.12 -3.66
CA LEU A 8 6.05 1.29 -2.51
C LEU A 8 5.63 1.97 -1.20
N VAL A 9 4.76 1.33 -0.44
CA VAL A 9 4.27 1.90 0.82
C VAL A 9 5.21 1.50 1.95
N ARG A 10 5.93 2.49 2.48
CA ARG A 10 6.69 2.34 3.73
C ARG A 10 5.81 2.80 4.89
N TYR A 11 5.30 1.84 5.65
CA TYR A 11 4.90 2.09 7.03
C TYR A 11 6.14 2.07 7.92
N GLY A 12 6.09 2.75 9.08
CA GLY A 12 7.19 2.77 10.06
C GLY A 12 7.52 1.39 10.64
N GLU A 13 8.05 1.33 11.87
CA GLU A 13 8.10 0.05 12.57
C GLU A 13 6.68 -0.39 12.95
N ILE A 14 6.15 -1.42 12.29
CA ILE A 14 5.17 -2.29 12.93
C ILE A 14 5.99 -3.13 13.93
N GLY A 15 6.37 -2.51 15.07
CA GLY A 15 7.25 -3.03 16.12
C GLY A 15 6.64 -4.19 16.92
N VAL A 16 6.02 -5.14 16.24
CA VAL A 16 5.36 -6.29 16.83
C VAL A 16 6.28 -7.49 16.77
N LYS A 17 6.66 -7.89 17.98
CA LYS A 17 7.30 -9.17 18.27
C LYS A 17 6.45 -10.38 17.84
N SER A 18 5.16 -10.16 17.57
CA SER A 18 4.21 -11.18 17.08
C SER A 18 4.01 -11.10 15.57
N SER A 19 4.27 -12.21 14.88
CA SER A 19 3.99 -12.37 13.44
C SER A 19 2.50 -12.22 13.11
N LYS A 20 1.63 -12.79 13.94
CA LYS A 20 0.17 -12.71 13.75
C LYS A 20 -0.32 -11.27 13.82
N VAL A 21 0.08 -10.52 14.85
CA VAL A 21 -0.36 -9.12 15.00
C VAL A 21 0.16 -8.28 13.83
N ARG A 22 1.41 -8.51 13.38
CA ARG A 22 1.95 -7.85 12.19
C ARG A 22 1.07 -8.10 10.96
N THR A 23 0.71 -9.36 10.70
CA THR A 23 -0.16 -9.72 9.55
C THR A 23 -1.54 -9.09 9.64
N ASP A 24 -2.14 -9.05 10.83
CA ASP A 24 -3.46 -8.45 11.03
C ASP A 24 -3.41 -6.92 10.82
N MET A 25 -2.33 -6.26 11.26
CA MET A 25 -2.10 -4.84 11.00
C MET A 25 -1.83 -4.53 9.52
N GLU A 26 -1.01 -5.35 8.83
CA GLU A 26 -0.76 -5.23 7.39
C GLU A 26 -2.06 -5.39 6.58
N ARG A 27 -2.92 -6.32 6.99
CA ARG A 27 -4.24 -6.52 6.38
C ARG A 27 -5.11 -5.27 6.51
N ARG A 28 -5.21 -4.72 7.72
CA ARG A 28 -6.00 -3.51 7.98
C ARG A 28 -5.46 -2.30 7.22
N LEU A 29 -4.14 -2.16 7.17
CA LEU A 29 -3.51 -1.09 6.39
C LEU A 29 -3.84 -1.21 4.90
N ARG A 30 -3.76 -2.42 4.33
CA ARG A 30 -4.14 -2.68 2.93
C ARG A 30 -5.60 -2.31 2.66
N GLU A 31 -6.52 -2.68 3.55
CA GLU A 31 -7.95 -2.38 3.41
C GLU A 31 -8.21 -0.87 3.46
N ASN A 32 -7.56 -0.16 4.40
CA ASN A 32 -7.68 1.29 4.48
C ASN A 32 -7.12 1.98 3.24
N LEU A 33 -5.97 1.54 2.72
CA LEU A 33 -5.39 2.11 1.50
C LEU A 33 -6.32 1.91 0.29
N ALA A 34 -6.91 0.72 0.15
CA ALA A 34 -7.87 0.46 -0.92
C ALA A 34 -9.11 1.37 -0.81
N ALA A 35 -9.65 1.54 0.40
CA ALA A 35 -10.77 2.45 0.63
C ALA A 35 -10.41 3.92 0.37
N MET A 36 -9.18 4.34 0.65
CA MET A 36 -8.73 5.71 0.36
C MET A 36 -8.58 5.97 -1.14
N LEU A 37 -8.08 5.00 -1.91
CA LEU A 37 -7.98 5.11 -3.37
C LEU A 37 -9.38 5.23 -3.99
N ASP A 38 -10.31 4.38 -3.56
CA ASP A 38 -11.71 4.41 -4.01
C ASP A 38 -12.39 5.75 -3.66
N ALA A 39 -12.24 6.22 -2.41
CA ALA A 39 -12.82 7.49 -1.98
C ALA A 39 -12.25 8.72 -2.71
N ARG A 40 -11.05 8.62 -3.28
CA ARG A 40 -10.38 9.69 -4.04
C ARG A 40 -10.50 9.52 -5.56
N ASP A 41 -11.17 8.47 -6.03
CA ASP A 41 -11.26 8.12 -7.46
C ASP A 41 -9.88 7.99 -8.12
N VAL A 42 -8.94 7.34 -7.43
CA VAL A 42 -7.57 7.11 -7.90
C VAL A 42 -7.37 5.64 -8.24
N ASP A 43 -7.05 5.35 -9.50
CA ASP A 43 -6.76 3.99 -9.96
C ASP A 43 -5.49 3.42 -9.32
N GLY A 44 -5.65 2.34 -8.56
CA GLY A 44 -4.53 1.59 -8.00
C GLY A 44 -4.93 0.29 -7.30
N THR A 45 -4.09 -0.73 -7.40
CA THR A 45 -4.31 -2.03 -6.73
C THR A 45 -3.31 -2.22 -5.59
N VAL A 46 -3.80 -2.32 -4.36
CA VAL A 46 -2.94 -2.55 -3.18
C VAL A 46 -2.61 -4.04 -3.04
N VAL A 47 -1.35 -4.40 -3.32
CA VAL A 47 -0.82 -5.77 -3.20
C VAL A 47 0.19 -5.88 -2.07
N ARG A 48 0.24 -7.05 -1.43
CA ARG A 48 1.31 -7.40 -0.49
C ARG A 48 2.46 -8.05 -1.24
N SER A 49 3.63 -7.44 -1.18
CA SER A 49 4.86 -7.97 -1.79
C SER A 49 5.90 -8.19 -0.69
N TRP A 50 6.22 -9.46 -0.42
CA TRP A 50 7.18 -9.87 0.62
C TRP A 50 6.90 -9.21 1.98
N SER A 51 7.76 -8.26 2.37
CA SER A 51 7.73 -7.54 3.64
C SER A 51 7.07 -6.16 3.56
N ARG A 52 6.43 -5.82 2.43
CA ARG A 52 5.90 -4.48 2.18
C ARG A 52 4.55 -4.52 1.45
N LEU A 53 3.82 -3.42 1.53
CA LEU A 53 2.69 -3.16 0.65
C LEU A 53 3.16 -2.34 -0.55
N ARG A 54 2.60 -2.63 -1.72
CA ARG A 54 2.83 -1.93 -2.98
C ARG A 54 1.48 -1.59 -3.60
N ILE A 55 1.37 -0.44 -4.23
CA ILE A 55 0.21 -0.04 -5.01
C ILE A 55 0.62 -0.09 -6.47
N ASP A 56 -0.03 -0.95 -7.24
CA ASP A 56 0.19 -1.09 -8.68
C ASP A 56 -0.71 -0.08 -9.37
N THR A 57 -0.14 0.80 -10.17
CA THR A 57 -0.87 1.92 -10.76
C THR A 57 -0.15 2.39 -12.01
N GLU A 58 -0.90 2.87 -12.98
CA GLU A 58 -0.30 3.60 -14.08
C GLU A 58 0.04 5.05 -13.66
N SER A 59 -0.61 5.60 -12.63
CA SER A 59 -0.46 7.00 -12.23
C SER A 59 0.18 7.14 -10.85
N ALA A 60 1.47 6.80 -10.75
CA ALA A 60 2.20 6.82 -9.47
C ALA A 60 2.17 8.17 -8.75
N ASP A 61 2.24 9.28 -9.49
CA ASP A 61 2.19 10.63 -8.91
C ASP A 61 0.83 10.91 -8.24
N ALA A 62 -0.28 10.45 -8.84
CA ALA A 62 -1.62 10.61 -8.26
C ALA A 62 -1.82 9.77 -6.99
N VAL A 63 -1.10 8.65 -6.86
CA VAL A 63 -1.16 7.78 -5.69
C VAL A 63 -0.26 8.28 -4.54
N ALA A 64 0.80 9.03 -4.86
CA ALA A 64 1.80 9.48 -3.87
C ALA A 64 1.41 10.75 -3.10
N GLU A 65 0.39 11.48 -3.55
CA GLU A 65 -0.15 12.73 -2.95
C GLU A 65 -1.37 12.48 -2.04
#